data_AF-A0A1S3IHI0-F1
#
_entry.id   AF-A0A1S3IHI0-F1
#
_cell.length_a   1.000
_cell.length_b   1.000
_cell.length_c   1.000
_cell.angle_alpha   90.00
_cell.angle_beta   90.00
_cell.angle_gamma   90.00
#
_symmetry.space_group_name_H-M   'P 1'
#
loop_
_entity.id
_entity.type
_entity.pdbx_description
1 polymer ?
#
loop_
_entity_poly.entity_id
_entity_poly.type
_entity_poly.pdbx_seq_one_letter_code
_entity_poly.pdbx_strand_id
1 'polypeptide(L)'
;MVDRSADHIEPITVQTVTEHLRHHVTILECDVFGYLSIEGDLVILIKAITKSPTPLQVQACNTEAEKIASLIQLKSPCIMSDLVLSPLITADIRSAQIQTLNSAANQIPSLHLLLLTSLVVALVSRATDCS
;
A
#
# COMPACT_ATOMS: atom_id res chain seq x y z
N MET A 1 -52.84 11.62 -14.32
CA MET A 1 -52.15 10.36 -14.64
C MET A 1 -50.68 10.62 -14.42
N VAL A 2 -50.16 10.25 -13.23
CA VAL A 2 -48.74 10.40 -12.91
C VAL A 2 -48.04 9.22 -13.55
N ASP A 3 -47.35 9.46 -14.66
CA ASP A 3 -46.48 8.46 -15.27
C ASP A 3 -45.31 8.23 -14.29
N ARG A 4 -45.38 7.10 -13.60
CA ARG A 4 -44.37 6.66 -12.64
C ARG A 4 -43.36 5.82 -13.44
N SER A 5 -42.59 6.48 -14.30
CA SER A 5 -41.41 5.86 -14.91
C SER A 5 -40.40 5.63 -13.79
N ALA A 6 -40.43 4.43 -13.23
CA ALA A 6 -39.41 3.95 -12.32
C ALA A 6 -38.13 3.81 -13.15
N ASP A 7 -37.29 4.85 -13.11
CA ASP A 7 -35.92 4.81 -13.57
C ASP A 7 -35.26 3.57 -12.94
N HIS A 8 -34.88 2.61 -13.78
CA HIS A 8 -34.20 1.39 -13.36
C HIS A 8 -32.76 1.78 -12.98
N ILE A 9 -32.60 2.36 -11.79
CA ILE A 9 -31.28 2.67 -11.23
C ILE A 9 -30.68 1.34 -10.76
N GLU A 10 -29.83 0.73 -11.58
CA GLU A 10 -29.03 -0.39 -11.12
C GLU A 10 -28.13 0.06 -9.96
N PRO A 11 -28.08 -0.69 -8.85
CA PRO A 11 -27.27 -0.33 -7.71
C PRO A 11 -25.78 -0.38 -8.08
N ILE A 12 -25.06 0.72 -7.83
CA ILE A 12 -23.62 0.76 -8.01
C ILE A 12 -22.97 -0.09 -6.91
N THR A 13 -22.26 -1.14 -7.33
CA THR A 13 -21.51 -2.00 -6.41
C THR A 13 -20.03 -1.65 -6.42
N VAL A 14 -19.32 -2.02 -5.35
CA VAL A 14 -17.85 -1.94 -5.30
C VAL A 14 -17.22 -2.65 -6.50
N GLN A 15 -17.75 -3.82 -6.85
CA GLN A 15 -17.28 -4.61 -8.00
C GLN A 15 -17.41 -3.82 -9.30
N THR A 16 -18.58 -3.21 -9.54
CA THR A 16 -18.82 -2.37 -10.72
C THR A 16 -17.82 -1.22 -10.80
N VAL A 17 -17.55 -0.53 -9.68
CA VAL A 17 -16.58 0.57 -9.66
C VAL A 17 -15.16 0.06 -9.94
N THR A 18 -14.74 -1.03 -9.29
CA THR A 18 -13.40 -1.60 -9.51
C THR A 18 -13.19 -2.04 -10.96
N GLU A 19 -14.21 -2.63 -11.61
CA GLU A 19 -14.10 -3.07 -13.00
C GLU A 19 -13.91 -1.90 -13.95
N HIS A 20 -14.66 -0.81 -13.78
CA HIS A 20 -14.48 0.38 -14.60
C HIS A 20 -13.10 1.02 -14.37
N LEU A 21 -12.64 1.10 -13.11
CA LEU A 21 -11.31 1.64 -12.82
C LEU A 21 -10.16 0.79 -13.39
N ARG A 22 -10.34 -0.53 -13.55
CA ARG A 22 -9.33 -1.40 -14.22
C ARG A 22 -9.03 -0.95 -15.64
N HIS A 23 -10.02 -0.44 -16.38
CA HIS A 23 -9.79 0.06 -17.74
C HIS A 23 -8.82 1.24 -17.82
N HIS A 24 -8.59 1.94 -16.70
CA HIS A 24 -7.65 3.05 -16.62
C HIS A 24 -6.27 2.64 -16.06
N VAL A 25 -6.09 1.38 -15.65
CA VAL A 25 -4.79 0.82 -15.30
C VAL A 25 -4.15 0.25 -16.55
N THR A 26 -2.97 0.77 -16.87
CA THR A 26 -2.21 0.47 -18.09
C THR A 26 -1.03 -0.47 -17.83
N ILE A 27 -0.60 -0.59 -16.58
CA ILE A 27 0.52 -1.45 -16.19
C ILE A 27 -0.02 -2.82 -15.77
N LEU A 28 0.36 -3.86 -16.52
CA LEU A 28 -0.10 -5.24 -16.30
C LEU A 28 0.32 -5.84 -14.95
N GLU A 29 1.36 -5.29 -14.35
CA GLU A 29 1.83 -5.74 -13.04
C GLU A 29 0.93 -5.24 -11.90
N CYS A 30 0.01 -4.30 -12.19
CA CYS A 30 -0.89 -3.65 -11.24
C CYS A 30 -2.34 -4.07 -11.49
N ASP A 31 -3.11 -4.24 -10.42
CA ASP A 31 -4.55 -4.50 -10.48
C ASP A 31 -5.29 -3.67 -9.44
N VAL A 32 -6.60 -3.52 -9.64
CA VAL A 32 -7.52 -2.72 -8.83
C VAL A 32 -8.30 -3.62 -7.88
N PHE A 33 -8.26 -3.27 -6.61
CA PHE A 33 -9.03 -3.90 -5.54
C PHE A 33 -9.87 -2.83 -4.86
N GLY A 34 -11.07 -3.20 -4.42
CA GLY A 34 -11.97 -2.26 -3.75
C GLY A 34 -12.72 -2.92 -2.61
N TYR A 35 -13.00 -2.14 -1.57
CA TYR A 35 -13.84 -2.55 -0.44
C TYR A 35 -14.46 -1.32 0.22
N LEU A 36 -15.46 -1.53 1.07
CA LEU A 36 -16.01 -0.48 1.93
C LEU A 36 -15.30 -0.54 3.29
N SER A 37 -14.87 0.62 3.79
CA SER A 37 -14.36 0.74 5.16
C SER A 37 -15.48 0.47 6.17
N ILE A 38 -15.12 0.43 7.45
CA ILE A 38 -16.09 0.26 8.55
C ILE A 38 -17.03 1.48 8.61
N GLU A 39 -16.51 2.64 8.22
CA GLU A 39 -17.23 3.91 8.11
C GLU A 39 -18.10 3.99 6.84
N GLY A 40 -18.00 3.01 5.94
CA GLY A 40 -18.74 2.96 4.69
C GLY A 40 -18.06 3.72 3.54
N ASP A 41 -16.81 4.15 3.70
CA ASP A 41 -16.06 4.81 2.63
C ASP A 41 -15.59 3.79 1.60
N LEU A 42 -15.73 4.12 0.31
CA LEU A 42 -15.18 3.32 -0.77
C LEU A 42 -13.65 3.47 -0.81
N VAL A 43 -12.94 2.39 -0.48
CA VAL A 43 -11.48 2.33 -0.55
C VAL A 43 -11.07 1.57 -1.81
N ILE A 44 -10.24 2.20 -2.64
CA ILE A 44 -9.65 1.62 -3.83
C ILE A 44 -8.14 1.46 -3.62
N LEU A 45 -7.64 0.27 -3.91
CA LEU A 45 -6.22 -0.06 -3.86
C LEU A 45 -5.74 -0.43 -5.27
N ILE A 46 -4.67 0.21 -5.71
CA ILE A 46 -3.93 -0.17 -6.92
C ILE A 46 -2.59 -0.70 -6.47
N LYS A 47 -2.38 -2.00 -6.64
CA LYS A 47 -1.19 -2.68 -6.13
C LYS A 47 -0.70 -3.72 -7.11
N ALA A 48 0.54 -4.15 -6.90
CA ALA A 48 1.09 -5.24 -7.66
C ALA A 48 0.31 -6.55 -7.44
N ILE A 49 0.13 -7.35 -8.50
CA ILE A 49 -0.55 -8.66 -8.44
C ILE A 49 0.27 -9.73 -7.69
N THR A 50 1.59 -9.52 -7.57
CA THR A 50 2.51 -10.46 -6.95
C THR A 50 2.54 -10.30 -5.43
N LYS A 51 2.79 -11.41 -4.70
CA LYS A 51 2.85 -11.39 -3.22
C LYS A 51 4.05 -10.63 -2.66
N SER A 52 5.15 -10.60 -3.40
CA SER A 52 6.41 -9.94 -3.01
C SER A 52 6.91 -9.09 -4.18
N PRO A 53 6.29 -7.92 -4.42
CA PRO A 53 6.66 -7.08 -5.54
C PRO A 53 8.03 -6.44 -5.36
N THR A 54 8.70 -6.17 -6.47
CA THR A 54 9.95 -5.40 -6.47
C THR A 54 9.67 -3.93 -6.16
N PRO A 55 10.67 -3.15 -5.71
CA PRO A 55 10.51 -1.71 -5.52
C PRO A 55 10.04 -0.97 -6.77
N LEU A 56 10.47 -1.43 -7.95
CA LEU A 56 10.04 -0.85 -9.23
C LEU A 56 8.55 -1.12 -9.49
N GLN A 57 8.07 -2.33 -9.22
CA GLN A 57 6.65 -2.69 -9.36
C GLN A 57 5.77 -1.90 -8.39
N VAL A 58 6.22 -1.73 -7.14
CA VAL A 58 5.50 -0.89 -6.16
C VAL A 58 5.41 0.54 -6.67
N GLN A 59 6.51 1.10 -7.18
CA GLN A 59 6.50 2.46 -7.70
C GLN A 59 5.61 2.61 -8.93
N ALA A 60 5.64 1.65 -9.85
CA ALA A 60 4.76 1.66 -11.02
C ALA A 60 3.28 1.68 -10.61
N CYS A 61 2.88 0.84 -9.65
CA CYS A 61 1.50 0.83 -9.17
C CYS A 61 1.12 2.09 -8.38
N ASN A 62 2.06 2.70 -7.63
CA ASN A 62 1.84 4.00 -7.01
C ASN A 62 1.59 5.09 -8.06
N THR A 63 2.37 5.12 -9.14
CA THR A 63 2.17 6.08 -10.25
C THR A 63 0.82 5.87 -10.95
N GLU A 64 0.38 4.62 -11.14
CA GLU A 64 -0.96 4.35 -11.68
C GLU A 64 -2.08 4.81 -10.73
N ALA A 65 -1.89 4.67 -9.42
CA ALA A 65 -2.81 5.21 -8.40
C ALA A 65 -2.91 6.73 -8.47
N GLU A 66 -1.77 7.42 -8.55
CA GLU A 66 -1.72 8.89 -8.67
C GLU A 66 -2.39 9.39 -9.94
N LYS A 67 -2.19 8.68 -11.06
CA LYS A 67 -2.85 8.97 -12.34
C LYS A 67 -4.38 8.90 -12.20
N ILE A 68 -4.90 7.79 -11.69
CA ILE A 68 -6.35 7.60 -11.55
C ILE A 68 -6.95 8.60 -10.57
N ALA A 69 -6.31 8.82 -9.42
CA ALA A 69 -6.76 9.81 -8.45
C ALA A 69 -6.78 11.23 -9.04
N SER A 70 -5.79 11.58 -9.86
CA SER A 70 -5.78 12.86 -10.59
C SER A 70 -6.95 12.96 -11.57
N LEU A 71 -7.25 11.90 -12.33
CA LEU A 71 -8.40 11.88 -13.24
C LEU A 71 -9.74 12.02 -12.50
N ILE A 72 -9.88 11.43 -11.31
CA ILE A 72 -11.05 11.58 -10.44
C ILE A 72 -11.16 13.03 -9.92
N GLN A 73 -10.08 13.59 -9.35
CA GLN A 73 -10.08 14.94 -8.81
C GLN A 73 -10.40 16.00 -9.88
N LEU A 74 -9.88 15.81 -11.09
CA LEU A 74 -10.15 16.68 -12.24
C LEU A 74 -11.54 16.45 -12.85
N LYS A 75 -12.34 15.52 -12.32
CA LYS A 75 -13.66 15.14 -12.84
C LYS A 75 -13.58 14.86 -14.35
N SER A 76 -12.55 14.13 -14.75
CA SER A 76 -12.30 13.82 -16.16
C SER A 76 -13.54 13.17 -16.78
N PRO A 77 -14.05 13.68 -17.92
CA PRO A 77 -15.23 13.11 -18.59
C PRO A 77 -15.09 11.62 -18.87
N CYS A 78 -13.86 11.13 -19.11
CA CYS A 78 -13.56 9.73 -19.35
C CYS A 78 -13.76 8.83 -18.11
N ILE A 79 -13.54 9.35 -16.91
CA ILE A 79 -13.81 8.60 -15.66
C ILE A 79 -15.29 8.69 -15.28
N MET A 80 -15.89 9.86 -15.51
CA MET A 80 -17.28 10.12 -15.12
C MET A 80 -18.31 9.48 -16.07
N SER A 81 -17.96 9.21 -17.33
CA SER A 81 -18.81 8.48 -18.27
C SER A 81 -18.93 7.00 -17.91
N ASP A 82 -17.83 6.42 -17.44
CA ASP A 82 -17.69 4.98 -17.20
C ASP A 82 -18.30 4.61 -15.85
N LEU A 83 -18.19 5.49 -14.85
CA LEU A 83 -18.83 5.33 -13.55
C LEU A 83 -20.20 5.99 -13.56
N VAL A 84 -21.13 5.38 -14.30
CA VAL A 84 -22.52 5.85 -14.48
C VAL A 84 -23.09 6.35 -13.14
N LEU A 85 -23.09 7.69 -12.96
CA LEU A 85 -23.68 8.46 -11.85
C LEU A 85 -22.98 8.44 -10.47
N SER A 86 -21.65 8.49 -10.45
CA SER A 86 -20.74 9.08 -9.44
C SER A 86 -20.94 8.79 -7.92
N PRO A 87 -20.27 7.76 -7.38
CA PRO A 87 -19.97 7.66 -5.95
C PRO A 87 -18.64 8.34 -5.56
N LEU A 88 -17.73 8.55 -6.52
CA LEU A 88 -16.39 9.09 -6.28
C LEU A 88 -16.41 10.62 -6.32
N ILE A 89 -16.46 11.24 -5.15
CA ILE A 89 -16.47 12.71 -4.98
C ILE A 89 -15.05 13.26 -4.84
N THR A 90 -14.17 12.53 -4.17
CA THR A 90 -12.78 12.92 -3.89
C THR A 90 -11.94 11.65 -3.72
N ALA A 91 -10.68 11.69 -4.19
CA ALA A 91 -9.72 10.61 -3.99
C ALA A 91 -8.57 11.13 -3.11
N ASP A 92 -8.31 10.46 -1.99
CA ASP A 92 -7.14 10.64 -1.15
C ASP A 92 -6.17 9.47 -1.41
N ILE A 93 -4.90 9.78 -1.66
CA ILE A 93 -3.91 8.79 -2.10
C ILE A 93 -3.00 8.46 -0.93
N ARG A 94 -2.86 7.16 -0.65
CA ARG A 94 -1.88 6.64 0.32
C ARG A 94 -0.91 5.74 -0.42
N SER A 95 0.29 6.25 -0.68
CA SER A 95 1.33 5.48 -1.36
C SER A 95 1.92 4.43 -0.43
N ALA A 96 2.10 3.20 -0.94
CA ALA A 96 2.80 2.18 -0.19
C ALA A 96 4.29 2.53 -0.12
N GLN A 97 4.81 2.74 1.09
CA GLN A 97 6.23 2.92 1.32
C GLN A 97 6.85 1.56 1.68
N ILE A 98 7.90 1.16 0.96
CA ILE A 98 8.69 -0.01 1.34
C ILE A 98 9.46 0.38 2.61
N GLN A 99 9.01 -0.14 3.74
CA GLN A 99 9.81 -0.12 4.95
C GLN A 99 10.93 -1.14 4.75
N THR A 100 12.12 -0.65 4.43
CA THR A 100 13.34 -1.41 4.72
C THR A 100 13.37 -1.57 6.23
N LEU A 101 12.89 -2.72 6.72
CA LEU A 101 13.26 -3.16 8.05
C LEU A 101 14.77 -3.28 7.99
N ASN A 102 15.46 -2.28 8.53
CA ASN A 102 16.83 -2.43 8.96
C ASN A 102 16.75 -3.62 9.91
N SER A 103 17.05 -4.81 9.39
CA SER A 103 17.31 -5.95 10.24
C SER A 103 18.38 -5.42 11.16
N ALA A 104 18.03 -5.20 12.43
CA ALA A 104 19.04 -5.07 13.46
C ALA A 104 19.85 -6.34 13.26
N ALA A 105 20.97 -6.22 12.57
CA ALA A 105 21.88 -7.32 12.33
C ALA A 105 22.04 -7.89 13.71
N ASN A 106 21.54 -9.10 13.92
CA ASN A 106 21.69 -9.77 15.20
C ASN A 106 23.21 -9.84 15.34
N GLN A 107 23.78 -8.91 16.12
CA GLN A 107 25.21 -8.75 16.25
C GLN A 107 25.61 -9.96 17.06
N ILE A 108 25.78 -11.11 16.39
CA ILE A 108 26.37 -12.30 16.99
C ILE A 108 27.72 -11.79 17.46
N PRO A 109 27.94 -11.63 18.78
CA PRO A 109 29.18 -11.07 19.25
C PRO A 109 30.27 -12.01 18.77
N SER A 110 31.19 -11.47 17.96
CA SER A 110 32.34 -12.22 17.47
C SER A 110 32.98 -12.94 18.66
N LEU A 111 33.28 -14.24 18.51
CA LEU A 111 33.87 -15.06 19.56
C LEU A 111 35.13 -14.41 20.14
N HIS A 112 35.86 -13.64 19.31
CA HIS A 112 37.00 -12.84 19.73
C HIS A 112 36.65 -11.75 20.75
N LEU A 113 35.50 -11.09 20.62
CA LEU A 113 35.08 -10.06 21.57
C LEU A 113 34.72 -10.66 22.94
N LEU A 114 34.11 -11.85 22.96
CA LEU A 114 33.83 -12.62 24.19
C LEU A 114 35.13 -13.12 24.85
N LEU A 115 36.10 -13.56 24.06
CA LEU A 115 37.41 -13.97 24.57
C LEU A 115 38.22 -12.79 25.13
N LEU A 116 38.16 -11.62 24.48
CA LEU A 116 38.84 -10.42 24.95
C LEU A 116 38.23 -9.91 26.26
N THR A 117 36.91 -9.89 26.40
CA THR A 117 36.27 -9.44 27.64
C THR A 117 36.55 -10.37 28.82
N SER A 118 36.51 -11.69 28.61
CA SER A 118 36.85 -12.65 29.66
C SER A 118 38.31 -12.57 30.10
N LEU A 119 39.25 -12.36 29.17
CA LEU A 119 40.67 -12.19 29.51
C LEU A 119 40.92 -10.92 30.33
N VAL A 120 40.28 -9.80 29.96
CA VAL A 120 40.39 -8.53 30.70
C VAL A 120 39.83 -8.67 32.11
N VAL A 121 38.67 -9.32 32.27
CA VAL A 121 38.09 -9.57 33.59
C VAL A 121 39.03 -10.43 34.44
N ALA A 122 39.57 -11.52 33.89
CA ALA A 122 40.51 -12.38 34.62
C ALA A 122 41.80 -11.64 35.04
N LEU A 123 42.32 -10.75 34.21
CA LEU A 123 43.50 -9.93 34.55
C LEU A 123 43.19 -8.92 35.65
N VAL A 124 42.03 -8.27 35.60
CA VAL A 124 41.60 -7.31 36.63
C VAL A 124 41.38 -8.01 37.96
N SER A 125 40.72 -9.18 37.98
CA SER A 125 40.50 -9.95 39.20
C SER A 125 41.81 -10.37 39.87
N ARG A 126 42.82 -10.75 39.07
CA ARG A 126 44.15 -11.09 39.58
C ARG A 126 44.95 -9.88 40.07
N ALA A 127 44.68 -8.68 39.53
CA ALA A 127 45.30 -7.46 40.00
C ALA A 127 44.69 -6.96 41.33
N THR A 128 43.42 -7.25 41.59
CA THR A 128 42.72 -6.87 42.84
C THR A 128 43.04 -7.78 44.03
N ASP A 129 43.58 -8.99 43.81
CA ASP A 129 44.04 -9.90 44.88
C ASP A 129 45.44 -9.57 45.44
N CYS A 130 46.12 -8.56 44.87
CA CYS A 130 47.36 -8.00 45.41
C CYS A 130 47.12 -6.57 45.92
N SER A 131 46.30 -6.40 46.96
CA SER A 131 46.28 -5.16 47.77
C SER A 131 45.90 -5.42 49.21
#